data_AF-A0A8J8JFB9-F1
#
_entry.id   AF-A0A8J8JFB9-F1
#
_cell.length_a   1.000
_cell.length_b   1.000
_cell.length_c   1.000
_cell.angle_alpha   90.00
_cell.angle_beta   90.00
_cell.angle_gamma   90.00
#
_symmetry.space_group_name_H-M   'P 1'
#
loop_
_entity.id
_entity.type
_entity.pdbx_description
1 polymer ?
#
loop_
_entity_poly.entity_id
_entity_poly.type
_entity_poly.pdbx_seq_one_letter_code
_entity_poly.pdbx_strand_id
1 'polypeptide(L)'
;MIPAEAYVPEPGTEVILNVTVKFKHAQPCPYSDWEIVTENPENVEVINETETELLDPYTAFKQYTVRVLGNGTLDVVFKYGSGCPYGTEERVTIGFYIGQPPEDINLTVTNPGEVLNITTLNITGIVEEVNLVDRYFVVEGQTIAVRGKWTGPDGAEYNWKDMLLLLHVGDRVEVFASYENGELKADIIIINGQRFVRG
;
A
#
# COMPACT_ATOMS: atom_id res chain seq x y z
N MET A 1 -9.35 -5.96 -3.82
CA MET A 1 -8.57 -5.01 -4.62
C MET A 1 -7.12 -5.36 -4.39
N ILE A 2 -6.35 -5.50 -5.45
CA ILE A 2 -4.93 -5.89 -5.43
C ILE A 2 -4.25 -4.94 -6.42
N PRO A 3 -3.10 -4.34 -6.09
CA PRO A 3 -2.38 -3.49 -7.05
C PRO A 3 -1.93 -4.34 -8.25
N ALA A 4 -2.13 -3.85 -9.47
CA ALA A 4 -1.65 -4.52 -10.68
C ALA A 4 -0.12 -4.38 -10.86
N GLU A 5 0.47 -3.31 -10.32
CA GLU A 5 1.91 -3.03 -10.39
C GLU A 5 2.40 -2.38 -9.09
N ALA A 6 3.64 -2.65 -8.70
CA ALA A 6 4.34 -2.05 -7.58
C ALA A 6 5.78 -1.69 -7.97
N TYR A 7 6.19 -0.46 -7.65
CA TYR A 7 7.54 0.04 -7.88
C TYR A 7 8.27 0.15 -6.54
N VAL A 8 9.50 -0.35 -6.47
CA VAL A 8 10.34 -0.31 -5.28
C VAL A 8 11.69 0.34 -5.60
N PRO A 9 12.29 1.09 -4.68
CA PRO A 9 13.53 1.82 -4.95
C PRO A 9 14.71 0.88 -5.26
N GLU A 10 14.79 -0.26 -4.58
CA GLU A 10 15.90 -1.19 -4.70
C GLU A 10 15.49 -2.64 -4.42
N PRO A 11 16.26 -3.63 -4.94
CA PRO A 11 16.12 -5.03 -4.56
C PRO A 11 16.25 -5.22 -3.04
N GLY A 12 15.49 -6.17 -2.50
CA GLY A 12 15.38 -6.44 -1.07
C GLY A 12 14.27 -5.65 -0.37
N THR A 13 13.63 -4.69 -1.03
CA THR A 13 12.52 -3.91 -0.45
C THR A 13 11.33 -4.82 -0.15
N GLU A 14 10.75 -4.65 1.05
CA GLU A 14 9.54 -5.34 1.46
C GLU A 14 8.30 -4.51 1.13
N VAL A 15 7.30 -5.15 0.53
CA VAL A 15 6.05 -4.56 0.09
C VAL A 15 4.91 -5.30 0.78
N ILE A 16 3.95 -4.54 1.30
CA ILE A 16 2.73 -5.10 1.87
C ILE A 16 1.66 -5.15 0.79
N LEU A 17 1.16 -6.35 0.49
CA LEU A 17 0.04 -6.56 -0.41
C LEU A 17 -1.23 -6.79 0.41
N ASN A 18 -2.16 -5.85 0.32
CA ASN A 18 -3.49 -5.98 0.87
C ASN A 18 -4.40 -6.63 -0.16
N VAL A 19 -4.88 -7.84 0.12
CA VAL A 19 -5.78 -8.59 -0.76
C VAL A 19 -7.18 -8.54 -0.19
N THR A 20 -8.11 -8.00 -0.98
CA THR A 20 -9.54 -8.02 -0.65
C THR A 20 -10.31 -8.79 -1.71
N VAL A 21 -11.08 -9.79 -1.30
CA VAL A 21 -12.01 -10.55 -2.15
C VAL A 21 -13.43 -10.14 -1.79
N LYS A 22 -14.23 -9.78 -2.81
CA LYS A 22 -15.65 -9.50 -2.64
C LYS A 22 -16.46 -10.67 -3.17
N PHE A 23 -17.20 -11.32 -2.28
CA PHE A 23 -18.07 -12.43 -2.63
C PHE A 23 -19.36 -11.94 -3.27
N LYS A 24 -19.89 -12.72 -4.22
CA LYS A 24 -21.21 -12.48 -4.82
C LYS A 24 -22.37 -12.82 -3.89
N HIS A 25 -22.11 -13.54 -2.80
CA HIS A 25 -23.09 -13.95 -1.81
C HIS A 25 -22.51 -13.85 -0.40
N ALA A 26 -23.38 -13.81 0.61
CA ALA A 26 -22.95 -13.79 2.00
C ALA A 26 -22.26 -15.11 2.39
N GLN A 27 -21.27 -15.01 3.26
CA GLN A 27 -20.64 -16.10 3.98
C GLN A 27 -21.48 -16.43 5.25
N PRO A 28 -21.49 -17.70 5.71
CA PRO A 28 -20.67 -18.82 5.23
C PRO A 28 -21.18 -19.43 3.91
N CYS A 29 -20.26 -19.67 2.98
CA CYS A 29 -20.51 -20.41 1.75
C CYS A 29 -20.73 -21.91 2.04
N PRO A 30 -21.64 -22.62 1.34
CA PRO A 30 -21.68 -24.08 1.39
C PRO A 30 -20.39 -24.74 0.85
N TYR A 31 -19.63 -24.02 0.03
CA TYR A 31 -18.29 -24.40 -0.46
C TYR A 31 -17.25 -23.61 0.33
N SER A 32 -17.06 -23.96 1.60
CA SER A 32 -16.30 -23.17 2.58
C SER A 32 -14.78 -23.36 2.52
N ASP A 33 -14.30 -24.29 1.71
CA ASP A 33 -12.88 -24.61 1.48
C ASP A 33 -12.24 -23.70 0.41
N TRP A 34 -12.83 -22.53 0.15
CA TRP A 34 -12.21 -21.50 -0.68
C TRP A 34 -10.96 -20.93 0.03
N GLU A 35 -10.00 -20.45 -0.74
CA GLU A 35 -8.76 -19.89 -0.18
C GLU A 35 -8.18 -18.76 -1.05
N ILE A 36 -7.34 -17.94 -0.42
CA ILE A 36 -6.53 -16.91 -1.08
C ILE A 36 -5.07 -17.34 -0.92
N VAL A 37 -4.39 -17.53 -2.06
CA VAL A 37 -3.01 -17.99 -2.13
C VAL A 37 -2.19 -17.12 -3.08
N THR A 38 -0.87 -17.22 -2.97
CA THR A 38 0.06 -16.66 -3.94
C THR A 38 0.74 -17.77 -4.73
N GLU A 39 0.99 -17.54 -6.02
CA GLU A 39 1.59 -18.51 -6.93
C GLU A 39 2.58 -17.81 -7.88
N ASN A 40 3.41 -18.63 -8.55
CA ASN A 40 4.34 -18.19 -9.61
C ASN A 40 5.20 -16.95 -9.26
N PRO A 41 5.90 -16.94 -8.11
CA PRO A 41 6.80 -15.84 -7.79
C PRO A 41 7.98 -15.83 -8.78
N GLU A 42 8.20 -14.69 -9.42
CA GLU A 42 9.37 -14.39 -10.24
C GLU A 42 10.08 -13.18 -9.63
N ASN A 43 11.34 -13.32 -9.24
CA ASN A 43 12.14 -12.27 -8.59
C ASN A 43 11.46 -11.58 -7.39
N VAL A 44 10.61 -12.33 -6.69
CA VAL A 44 9.93 -11.92 -5.47
C VAL A 44 9.88 -13.09 -4.49
N GLU A 45 9.81 -12.80 -3.20
CA GLU A 45 9.72 -13.78 -2.13
C GLU A 45 8.58 -13.38 -1.19
N VAL A 46 7.62 -14.28 -0.95
CA VAL A 46 6.58 -14.06 0.07
C VAL A 46 7.18 -14.44 1.42
N ILE A 47 7.41 -13.45 2.28
CA ILE A 47 8.08 -13.63 3.57
C ILE A 47 7.08 -13.97 4.67
N ASN A 48 5.89 -13.38 4.60
CA ASN A 48 4.85 -13.54 5.60
C ASN A 48 3.46 -13.41 4.98
N GLU A 49 2.48 -14.04 5.61
CA GLU A 49 1.06 -13.87 5.30
C GLU A 49 0.23 -13.85 6.59
N THR A 50 -0.87 -13.10 6.59
CA THR A 50 -1.85 -13.14 7.68
C THR A 50 -2.85 -14.26 7.45
N GLU A 51 -3.58 -14.63 8.51
CA GLU A 51 -4.80 -15.41 8.32
C GLU A 51 -5.82 -14.62 7.49
N THR A 52 -6.73 -15.33 6.84
CA THR A 52 -7.84 -14.71 6.11
C THR A 52 -8.92 -14.29 7.09
N GLU A 53 -9.27 -13.01 7.09
CA GLU A 53 -10.32 -12.44 7.92
C GLU A 53 -11.55 -12.09 7.09
N LEU A 54 -12.75 -12.36 7.61
CA LEU A 54 -13.99 -11.83 7.04
C LEU A 54 -14.28 -10.47 7.71
N LEU A 55 -14.14 -9.39 6.94
CA LEU A 55 -14.46 -8.04 7.42
C LEU A 55 -15.97 -7.85 7.56
N ASP A 56 -16.72 -8.48 6.66
CA ASP A 56 -18.17 -8.54 6.65
C ASP A 56 -18.62 -9.82 5.89
N PRO A 57 -19.92 -10.16 5.85
CA PRO A 57 -20.37 -11.38 5.18
C PRO A 57 -20.01 -11.48 3.69
N TYR A 58 -19.66 -10.39 3.02
CA TYR A 58 -19.35 -10.34 1.59
C TYR A 58 -17.89 -10.01 1.29
N THR A 59 -17.05 -9.81 2.30
CA THR A 59 -15.69 -9.32 2.10
C THR A 59 -14.68 -10.12 2.92
N ALA A 60 -13.73 -10.77 2.23
CA ALA A 60 -12.55 -11.36 2.85
C ALA A 60 -11.33 -10.46 2.64
N PHE A 61 -10.45 -10.44 3.64
CA PHE A 61 -9.20 -9.71 3.68
C PHE A 61 -8.05 -10.64 4.07
N LYS A 62 -6.93 -10.53 3.36
CA LYS A 62 -5.67 -11.19 3.69
C LYS A 62 -4.52 -10.28 3.30
N GLN A 63 -3.45 -10.30 4.07
CA GLN A 63 -2.27 -9.49 3.81
C GLN A 63 -1.06 -10.39 3.58
N TYR A 64 -0.19 -9.99 2.64
CA TYR A 64 1.09 -10.63 2.36
C TYR A 64 2.22 -9.61 2.51
N THR A 65 3.33 -10.02 3.10
CA THR A 65 4.60 -9.28 3.05
C THR A 65 5.48 -9.93 2.00
N VAL A 66 5.84 -9.18 0.97
CA VAL A 66 6.60 -9.66 -0.18
C VAL A 66 7.90 -8.89 -0.29
N ARG A 67 9.03 -9.59 -0.34
CA ARG A 67 10.34 -9.02 -0.65
C ARG A 67 10.58 -9.05 -2.15
N VAL A 68 10.84 -7.89 -2.74
CA VAL A 68 11.11 -7.75 -4.16
C VAL A 68 12.61 -7.91 -4.40
N LEU A 69 13.03 -8.94 -5.14
CA LEU A 69 14.45 -9.22 -5.42
C LEU A 69 14.92 -8.63 -6.75
N GLY A 70 13.98 -8.19 -7.60
CA GLY A 70 14.24 -7.60 -8.91
C GLY A 70 12.93 -7.31 -9.63
N ASN A 71 13.01 -6.94 -10.91
CA ASN A 71 11.81 -6.85 -11.75
C ASN A 71 11.18 -8.24 -11.87
N GLY A 72 9.91 -8.36 -11.54
CA GLY A 72 9.31 -9.65 -11.26
C GLY A 72 7.80 -9.64 -11.23
N THR A 73 7.22 -10.78 -10.90
CA THR A 73 5.76 -10.93 -10.82
C THR A 73 5.36 -11.84 -9.66
N LEU A 74 4.14 -11.63 -9.16
CA LEU A 74 3.47 -12.56 -8.24
C LEU A 74 2.01 -12.72 -8.65
N ASP A 75 1.52 -13.94 -8.73
CA ASP A 75 0.10 -14.17 -8.88
C ASP A 75 -0.56 -14.23 -7.51
N VAL A 76 -1.65 -13.49 -7.33
CA VAL A 76 -2.60 -13.69 -6.24
C VAL A 76 -3.81 -14.42 -6.83
N VAL A 77 -4.14 -15.56 -6.22
CA VAL A 77 -5.17 -16.47 -6.72
C VAL A 77 -6.22 -16.66 -5.64
N PHE A 78 -7.46 -16.34 -5.99
CA PHE A 78 -8.63 -16.75 -5.23
C PHE A 78 -9.11 -18.08 -5.78
N LYS A 79 -9.03 -19.15 -4.98
CA LYS A 79 -9.53 -20.47 -5.33
C LYS A 79 -10.93 -20.63 -4.75
N TYR A 80 -11.88 -20.97 -5.61
CA TYR A 80 -13.23 -21.29 -5.18
C TYR A 80 -13.26 -22.61 -4.43
N GLY A 81 -14.20 -22.75 -3.47
CA GLY A 81 -14.39 -24.00 -2.75
C GLY A 81 -14.83 -25.15 -3.66
N SER A 82 -14.52 -26.38 -3.26
CA SER A 82 -14.72 -27.59 -4.07
C SER A 82 -16.17 -27.76 -4.50
N GLY A 83 -16.41 -27.75 -5.81
CA GLY A 83 -17.75 -27.93 -6.39
C GLY A 83 -18.57 -26.64 -6.52
N CYS A 84 -17.96 -25.47 -6.29
CA CYS A 84 -18.60 -24.18 -6.53
C CYS A 84 -18.97 -24.00 -8.01
N PRO A 85 -20.24 -23.65 -8.34
CA PRO A 85 -20.68 -23.52 -9.72
C PRO A 85 -20.20 -22.23 -10.41
N TYR A 86 -19.62 -21.30 -9.65
CA TYR A 86 -19.21 -19.99 -10.17
C TYR A 86 -17.81 -19.98 -10.81
N GLY A 87 -17.01 -21.02 -10.58
CA GLY A 87 -15.66 -21.13 -11.13
C GLY A 87 -14.75 -22.00 -10.27
N THR A 88 -13.50 -22.10 -10.71
CA THR A 88 -12.43 -22.82 -9.99
C THR A 88 -11.43 -21.86 -9.37
N GLU A 89 -11.05 -20.80 -10.09
CA GLU A 89 -10.18 -19.75 -9.56
C GLU A 89 -10.38 -18.40 -10.26
N GLU A 90 -9.99 -17.32 -9.58
CA GLU A 90 -9.72 -16.00 -10.17
C GLU A 90 -8.28 -15.61 -9.86
N ARG A 91 -7.59 -15.01 -10.84
CA ARG A 91 -6.15 -14.70 -10.76
C ARG A 91 -5.90 -13.24 -11.07
N VAL A 92 -5.02 -12.62 -10.29
CA VAL A 92 -4.44 -11.30 -10.55
C VAL A 92 -2.93 -11.42 -10.51
N THR A 93 -2.27 -11.07 -11.60
CA THR A 93 -0.81 -10.99 -11.66
C THR A 93 -0.38 -9.58 -11.27
N ILE A 94 0.54 -9.48 -10.32
CA ILE A 94 1.13 -8.24 -9.83
C ILE A 94 2.52 -8.12 -10.44
N GLY A 95 2.80 -7.02 -11.15
CA GLY A 95 4.14 -6.68 -11.61
C GLY A 95 4.93 -5.94 -10.53
N PHE A 96 6.19 -6.31 -10.32
CA PHE A 96 7.13 -5.60 -9.46
C PHE A 96 8.26 -5.03 -10.28
N TYR A 97 8.61 -3.77 -10.04
CA TYR A 97 9.63 -3.06 -10.79
C TYR A 97 10.59 -2.34 -9.84
N ILE A 98 11.89 -2.46 -10.10
CA ILE A 98 12.94 -1.71 -9.43
C ILE A 98 13.07 -0.34 -10.09
N GLY A 99 13.15 0.70 -9.28
CA GLY A 99 13.31 2.08 -9.70
C GLY A 99 12.00 2.87 -9.64
N GLN A 100 12.02 4.05 -10.27
CA GLN A 100 10.86 4.94 -10.31
C GLN A 100 9.91 4.53 -11.44
N PRO A 101 8.59 4.68 -11.26
CA PRO A 101 7.64 4.52 -12.36
C PRO A 101 7.98 5.50 -13.49
N PRO A 102 7.82 5.09 -14.76
CA PRO A 102 8.14 5.96 -15.90
C PRO A 102 7.34 7.28 -15.84
N GLU A 103 8.01 8.41 -16.08
CA GLU A 103 7.45 9.78 -15.99
C GLU A 103 6.29 10.07 -16.96
N ASP A 104 5.98 9.16 -17.90
CA ASP A 104 5.01 9.34 -18.99
C ASP A 104 3.78 8.40 -18.91
N ILE A 105 3.18 8.23 -17.74
CA ILE A 105 1.87 7.59 -17.64
C ILE A 105 0.75 8.65 -17.69
N ASN A 106 0.45 9.15 -18.89
CA ASN A 106 -0.82 9.79 -19.21
C ASN A 106 -1.93 8.71 -19.23
N LEU A 107 -2.44 8.30 -18.07
CA LEU A 107 -3.65 7.46 -17.99
C LEU A 107 -4.90 8.33 -18.24
N THR A 108 -5.15 8.68 -19.50
CA THR A 108 -6.52 8.95 -19.93
C THR A 108 -7.27 7.62 -20.02
N VAL A 109 -7.92 7.21 -18.94
CA VAL A 109 -9.00 6.21 -18.98
C VAL A 109 -10.31 6.93 -18.74
N THR A 110 -11.06 7.16 -19.81
CA THR A 110 -12.48 7.51 -19.72
C THR A 110 -13.26 6.23 -19.42
N ASN A 111 -13.52 5.96 -18.14
CA ASN A 111 -14.61 5.07 -17.71
C ASN A 111 -15.02 5.40 -16.26
N PRO A 112 -16.33 5.47 -15.94
CA PRO A 112 -16.80 5.89 -14.63
C PRO A 112 -16.67 4.72 -13.64
N GLY A 113 -15.67 4.82 -12.77
CA GLY A 113 -15.38 3.84 -11.73
C GLY A 113 -13.97 4.02 -11.22
N GLU A 114 -13.63 5.24 -10.79
CA GLU A 114 -12.33 5.55 -10.20
C GLU A 114 -12.10 4.67 -8.97
N VAL A 115 -11.03 3.86 -9.03
CA VAL A 115 -10.47 3.19 -7.88
C VAL A 115 -8.99 3.57 -7.87
N LEU A 116 -8.64 4.43 -6.92
CA LEU A 116 -7.28 4.93 -6.70
C LEU A 116 -6.35 3.75 -6.37
N ASN A 117 -5.33 3.53 -7.20
CA ASN A 117 -4.20 2.63 -6.91
C ASN A 117 -3.33 3.28 -5.82
N ILE A 118 -3.72 3.11 -4.56
CA ILE A 118 -2.97 3.65 -3.41
C ILE A 118 -1.98 2.58 -2.95
N THR A 119 -0.73 2.66 -3.42
CA THR A 119 0.37 1.88 -2.83
C THR A 119 0.80 2.59 -1.54
N THR A 120 0.40 2.04 -0.40
CA THR A 120 0.83 2.50 0.92
C THR A 120 2.21 1.93 1.26
N LEU A 121 3.15 2.81 1.58
CA LEU A 121 4.52 2.53 1.95
C LEU A 121 4.71 2.89 3.44
N ASN A 122 5.37 2.03 4.23
CA ASN A 122 5.81 2.35 5.59
C ASN A 122 7.32 2.62 5.58
N ILE A 123 7.74 3.84 5.94
CA ILE A 123 9.13 4.25 6.03
C ILE A 123 9.45 4.58 7.49
N THR A 124 10.44 3.93 8.07
CA THR A 124 11.01 4.31 9.38
C THR A 124 12.46 4.72 9.20
N GLY A 125 12.82 5.93 9.61
CA GLY A 125 14.18 6.42 9.40
C GLY A 125 14.46 7.77 10.03
N ILE A 126 15.60 8.34 9.65
CA ILE A 126 16.03 9.67 10.09
C ILE A 126 15.59 10.71 9.06
N VAL A 127 15.08 11.85 9.52
CA VAL A 127 14.80 12.99 8.66
C VAL A 127 16.12 13.58 8.15
N GLU A 128 16.31 13.54 6.84
CA GLU A 128 17.50 14.03 6.15
C GLU A 128 17.35 15.49 5.71
N GLU A 129 16.14 15.86 5.30
CA GLU A 129 15.83 17.19 4.78
C GLU A 129 14.38 17.57 5.10
N VAL A 130 14.13 18.85 5.32
CA VAL A 130 12.78 19.43 5.39
C VAL A 130 12.73 20.67 4.49
N ASN A 131 11.85 20.66 3.50
CA ASN A 131 11.66 21.76 2.56
C ASN A 131 10.26 22.36 2.71
N LEU A 132 10.19 23.57 3.25
CA LEU A 132 8.92 24.29 3.47
C LEU A 132 8.35 24.95 2.21
N VAL A 133 9.15 25.15 1.17
CA VAL A 133 8.74 25.81 -0.08
C VAL A 133 8.01 24.81 -0.97
N ASP A 134 8.66 23.67 -1.22
CA ASP A 134 8.14 22.56 -2.03
C ASP A 134 7.33 21.56 -1.19
N ARG A 135 7.31 21.79 0.13
CA ARG A 135 6.41 21.19 1.12
C ARG A 135 6.61 19.67 1.23
N TYR A 136 7.85 19.25 1.37
CA TYR A 136 8.24 17.86 1.55
C TYR A 136 9.28 17.72 2.65
N PHE A 137 9.53 16.48 3.04
CA PHE A 137 10.70 16.10 3.84
C PHE A 137 11.27 14.80 3.28
N VAL A 138 12.51 14.49 3.63
CA VAL A 138 13.22 13.29 3.15
C VAL A 138 13.53 12.35 4.31
N VAL A 139 13.22 11.07 4.14
CA VAL A 139 13.54 9.99 5.09
C VAL A 139 14.04 8.78 4.31
N GLU A 140 15.23 8.28 4.65
CA GLU A 140 15.91 7.17 3.94
C GLU A 140 15.99 7.42 2.42
N GLY A 141 16.38 8.65 2.03
CA GLY A 141 16.43 9.08 0.64
C GLY A 141 15.08 9.20 -0.10
N GLN A 142 13.95 8.91 0.56
CA GLN A 142 12.61 9.04 -0.04
C GLN A 142 12.05 10.44 0.20
N THR A 143 11.64 11.13 -0.87
CA THR A 143 10.95 12.43 -0.78
C THR A 143 9.48 12.23 -0.48
N ILE A 144 9.01 12.75 0.66
CA ILE A 144 7.66 12.59 1.16
C ILE A 144 6.97 13.94 1.25
N ALA A 145 5.90 14.10 0.47
CA ALA A 145 5.10 15.30 0.43
C ALA A 145 4.12 15.38 1.60
N VAL A 146 4.02 16.57 2.20
CA VAL A 146 3.05 16.86 3.26
C VAL A 146 1.97 17.77 2.69
N ARG A 147 0.73 17.31 2.69
CA ARG A 147 -0.40 17.97 2.03
C ARG A 147 -1.62 17.98 2.95
N GLY A 148 -2.55 18.90 2.69
CA GLY A 148 -3.85 18.91 3.37
C GLY A 148 -3.80 19.36 4.84
N LYS A 149 -4.85 18.97 5.57
CA LYS A 149 -4.98 19.15 7.01
C LYS A 149 -4.59 17.87 7.73
N TRP A 150 -4.23 18.00 8.99
CA TRP A 150 -3.72 16.94 9.82
C TRP A 150 -4.35 17.00 11.20
N THR A 151 -4.54 15.85 11.82
CA THR A 151 -5.06 15.70 13.17
C THR A 151 -4.00 15.03 14.03
N GLY A 152 -3.62 15.69 15.13
CA GLY A 152 -2.66 15.16 16.10
C GLY A 152 -3.30 14.29 17.19
N PRO A 153 -2.51 13.82 18.17
CA PRO A 153 -2.94 12.84 19.17
C PRO A 153 -4.11 13.30 20.06
N ASP A 154 -4.20 14.61 20.34
CA ASP A 154 -5.26 15.19 21.18
C ASP A 154 -6.44 15.75 20.36
N GLY A 155 -6.53 15.40 19.07
CA GLY A 155 -7.52 15.98 18.15
C GLY A 155 -7.19 17.40 17.70
N ALA A 156 -6.00 17.92 18.04
CA ALA A 156 -5.52 19.20 17.57
C ALA A 156 -5.36 19.19 16.04
N GLU A 157 -5.86 20.25 15.37
CA GLU A 157 -5.71 20.42 13.92
C GLU A 157 -4.39 21.11 13.59
N TYR A 158 -3.71 20.58 12.58
CA TYR A 158 -2.47 21.09 12.00
C TYR A 158 -2.69 21.29 10.51
N ASN A 159 -2.10 22.34 9.93
CA ASN A 159 -1.97 22.43 8.47
C ASN A 159 -0.65 21.77 8.02
N TRP A 160 -0.47 21.56 6.71
CA TRP A 160 0.74 20.96 6.15
C TRP A 160 2.05 21.66 6.58
N LYS A 161 2.02 22.99 6.80
CA LYS A 161 3.20 23.76 7.21
C LYS A 161 3.51 23.52 8.68
N ASP A 162 2.49 23.47 9.53
CA ASP A 162 2.67 23.15 10.95
C ASP A 162 3.28 21.75 11.10
N MET A 163 2.82 20.78 10.29
CA MET A 163 3.38 19.43 10.25
C MET A 163 4.86 19.41 9.87
N LEU A 164 5.26 20.15 8.83
CA LEU A 164 6.68 20.23 8.45
C LEU A 164 7.53 20.93 9.51
N LEU A 165 6.96 21.87 10.28
CA LEU A 165 7.67 22.54 11.38
C LEU A 165 7.86 21.65 12.61
N LEU A 166 7.14 20.53 12.73
CA LEU A 166 7.37 19.54 13.78
C LEU A 166 8.56 18.62 13.47
N LEU A 167 8.98 18.54 12.20
CA LEU A 167 10.07 17.70 11.74
C LEU A 167 11.39 18.47 11.78
N HIS A 168 12.40 17.91 12.43
CA HIS A 168 13.76 18.44 12.39
C HIS A 168 14.70 17.43 11.75
N VAL A 169 15.68 17.93 10.99
CA VAL A 169 16.75 17.09 10.44
C VAL A 169 17.48 16.41 11.59
N GLY A 170 17.61 15.09 11.51
CA GLY A 170 18.15 14.22 12.57
C GLY A 170 17.10 13.54 13.45
N ASP A 171 15.83 13.92 13.37
CA ASP A 171 14.75 13.25 14.10
C ASP A 171 14.47 11.87 13.51
N ARG A 172 14.21 10.88 14.38
CA ARG A 172 13.72 9.58 13.94
C ARG A 172 12.20 9.60 13.84
N VAL A 173 11.66 9.20 12.70
CA VAL A 173 10.22 9.21 12.42
C VAL A 173 9.77 7.90 11.75
N GLU A 174 8.49 7.61 11.88
CA GLU A 174 7.79 6.57 11.10
C GLU A 174 6.71 7.24 10.26
N VAL A 175 6.63 6.89 8.98
CA VAL A 175 5.76 7.54 8.01
C VAL A 175 5.03 6.49 7.20
N PHE A 176 3.70 6.58 7.20
CA PHE A 176 2.86 5.86 6.26
C PHE A 176 2.50 6.83 5.16
N ALA A 177 2.85 6.50 3.93
CA ALA A 177 2.66 7.36 2.79
C ALA A 177 2.06 6.60 1.62
N SER A 178 1.28 7.30 0.81
CA SER A 178 0.65 6.75 -0.38
C SER A 178 1.17 7.42 -1.63
N TYR A 179 1.46 6.62 -2.66
CA TYR A 179 1.70 7.16 -3.98
C TYR A 179 0.39 7.67 -4.58
N GLU A 180 0.29 8.99 -4.77
CA GLU A 180 -0.85 9.65 -5.38
C GLU A 180 -0.35 10.66 -6.41
N ASN A 181 -0.80 10.53 -7.66
CA ASN A 181 -0.45 11.44 -8.76
C ASN A 181 1.08 11.57 -8.97
N GLY A 182 1.82 10.46 -8.83
CA GLY A 182 3.28 10.44 -9.00
C GLY A 182 4.08 11.01 -7.83
N GLU A 183 3.42 11.42 -6.74
CA GLU A 183 4.05 11.97 -5.53
C GLU A 183 3.77 11.05 -4.35
N LEU A 184 4.80 10.71 -3.57
CA LEU A 184 4.64 9.99 -2.31
C LEU A 184 4.14 10.97 -1.25
N LYS A 185 2.89 10.84 -0.81
CA LYS A 185 2.27 11.75 0.16
C LYS A 185 2.08 11.08 1.49
N ALA A 186 2.50 11.74 2.57
CA ALA A 186 2.28 11.21 3.90
C ALA A 186 0.79 11.18 4.23
N ASP A 187 0.33 10.04 4.76
CA ASP A 187 -0.98 9.81 5.36
C ASP A 187 -0.91 9.83 6.87
N ILE A 188 0.16 9.26 7.43
CA ILE A 188 0.41 9.23 8.86
C ILE A 188 1.88 9.54 9.08
N ILE A 189 2.17 10.43 10.04
CA ILE A 189 3.53 10.71 10.49
C ILE A 189 3.54 10.46 12.00
N ILE A 190 4.50 9.68 12.48
CA ILE A 190 4.74 9.41 13.89
C ILE A 190 6.06 10.06 14.28
N ILE A 191 5.97 11.07 15.14
CA ILE A 191 7.11 11.84 15.64
C ILE A 191 7.19 11.62 17.15
N ASN A 192 8.30 11.07 17.65
CA ASN A 192 8.48 10.77 19.08
C ASN A 192 7.32 9.95 19.70
N GLY A 193 6.75 9.03 18.93
CA GLY A 193 5.60 8.20 19.34
C GLY A 193 4.23 8.89 19.27
N GLN A 194 4.18 10.17 18.90
CA GLN A 194 2.94 10.89 18.68
C GLN A 194 2.48 10.72 17.23
N ARG A 195 1.25 10.26 17.06
CA ARG A 195 0.66 9.95 15.75
C ARG A 195 -0.13 11.14 15.21
N PHE A 196 0.19 11.53 13.99
CA PHE A 196 -0.49 12.57 13.23
C PHE A 196 -1.08 11.97 11.96
N VAL A 197 -2.33 12.29 11.63
CA VAL A 197 -3.08 11.69 10.53
C VAL A 197 -3.58 12.75 9.56
N ARG A 198 -3.35 12.56 8.27
CA ARG A 198 -3.89 13.41 7.21
C ARG A 198 -5.41 13.24 7.12
N GLY A 199 -6.14 14.36 7.07
CA GLY A 199 -7.60 14.44 6.96
C GLY A 199 -8.08 14.91 5.61
#